data_AF-A0A975TWY2-F1
#
_entry.id   AF-A0A975TWY2-F1
#
_cell.length_a   1.000
_cell.length_b   1.000
_cell.length_c   1.000
_cell.angle_alpha   90.00
_cell.angle_beta   90.00
_cell.angle_gamma   90.00
#
_symmetry.space_group_name_H-M   'P 1'
#
loop_
_entity.id
_entity.type
_entity.pdbx_description
1 polymer ?
#
loop_
_entity_poly.entity_id
_entity_poly.type
_entity_poly.pdbx_seq_one_letter_code
_entity_poly.pdbx_strand_id
1 'polypeptide(L)'
;MKKLIFHGALLNLTLLVAFAVAPVALLVSGPAEPGQVALVIAPSAGAAAIVATLGGQEVGPMRAPFGVLAVLSAPEAARDLGAWAVLDGSVLARLCGIDVNEYQAGTEDA
;
A
#
# COMPACT_ATOMS: atom_id res chain seq x y z
N MET A 1 -19.00 36.42 -12.22
CA MET A 1 -18.99 35.39 -13.29
C MET A 1 -17.59 34.77 -13.52
N LYS A 2 -16.50 35.54 -13.74
CA LYS A 2 -15.13 35.00 -13.92
C LYS A 2 -14.64 34.09 -12.77
N LYS A 3 -14.95 34.43 -11.50
CA LYS A 3 -14.56 33.63 -10.32
C LYS A 3 -15.20 32.23 -10.29
N LEU A 4 -16.43 32.07 -10.76
CA LEU A 4 -17.13 30.77 -10.76
C LEU A 4 -16.55 29.82 -11.82
N ILE A 5 -16.17 30.36 -12.98
CA ILE A 5 -15.51 29.60 -14.06
C ILE A 5 -14.12 29.14 -13.63
N PHE A 6 -13.37 29.99 -12.90
CA PHE A 6 -12.04 29.63 -12.40
C PHE A 6 -12.08 28.50 -11.37
N HIS A 7 -13.01 28.51 -10.41
CA HIS A 7 -13.14 27.41 -9.45
C HIS A 7 -13.53 26.08 -10.12
N GLY A 8 -14.44 26.13 -11.10
CA GLY A 8 -14.82 24.94 -11.86
C GLY A 8 -13.66 24.35 -12.66
N ALA A 9 -12.86 25.21 -13.29
CA ALA A 9 -11.65 24.78 -14.01
C ALA A 9 -10.60 24.20 -13.06
N LEU A 10 -10.39 24.81 -11.88
CA LEU A 10 -9.44 24.31 -10.89
C LEU A 10 -9.84 22.94 -10.36
N LEU A 11 -11.13 22.74 -10.03
CA LEU A 11 -11.64 21.48 -9.50
C LEU A 11 -11.52 20.36 -10.54
N ASN A 12 -11.85 20.64 -11.80
CA ASN A 12 -11.67 19.69 -12.90
C ASN A 12 -10.19 19.32 -13.10
N LEU A 13 -9.29 20.31 -13.07
CA LEU A 13 -7.86 20.08 -13.19
C LEU A 13 -7.34 19.20 -12.05
N THR A 14 -7.72 19.50 -10.81
CA THR A 14 -7.32 18.69 -9.64
C THR A 14 -7.83 17.26 -9.76
N LEU A 15 -9.07 17.05 -10.21
CA LEU A 15 -9.63 15.71 -10.40
C LEU A 15 -8.88 14.93 -11.49
N LEU A 16 -8.58 15.59 -12.62
CA LEU A 16 -7.80 15.00 -13.71
C LEU A 16 -6.40 14.60 -13.25
N VAL A 17 -5.71 15.47 -12.53
CA VAL A 17 -4.38 15.19 -12.00
C VAL A 17 -4.42 14.04 -10.99
N ALA A 18 -5.37 14.05 -10.04
CA ALA A 18 -5.51 12.98 -9.06
C ALA A 18 -5.76 11.62 -9.73
N PHE A 19 -6.64 11.59 -10.75
CA PHE A 19 -6.95 10.37 -11.47
C PHE A 19 -5.78 9.86 -12.32
N ALA A 20 -4.95 10.77 -12.85
CA ALA A 20 -3.74 10.40 -13.59
C ALA A 20 -2.60 9.92 -12.68
N VAL A 21 -2.42 10.55 -11.51
CA VAL A 21 -1.30 10.26 -10.61
C VAL A 21 -1.52 9.01 -9.77
N ALA A 22 -2.76 8.75 -9.32
CA ALA A 22 -3.08 7.58 -8.49
C ALA A 22 -2.62 6.23 -9.10
N PRO A 23 -2.93 5.89 -10.36
CA PRO A 23 -2.46 4.62 -10.95
C PRO A 23 -0.94 4.58 -11.13
N VAL A 24 -0.30 5.72 -11.44
CA VAL A 24 1.17 5.79 -11.55
C VAL A 24 1.82 5.52 -10.20
N ALA A 25 1.29 6.10 -9.11
CA ALA A 25 1.78 5.83 -7.77
C ALA A 25 1.64 4.35 -7.39
N LEU A 26 0.51 3.72 -7.72
CA LEU A 26 0.31 2.28 -7.49
C LEU A 26 1.29 1.41 -8.29
N LEU A 27 1.60 1.80 -9.54
CA LEU A 27 2.58 1.08 -10.36
C LEU A 27 4.00 1.22 -9.80
N VAL A 28 4.36 2.40 -9.27
CA VAL A 28 5.68 2.65 -8.68
C VAL A 28 5.86 1.93 -7.34
N SER A 29 4.78 1.68 -6.60
CA SER A 29 4.84 0.91 -5.34
C SER A 29 5.29 -0.55 -5.52
N GLY A 30 5.23 -1.10 -6.73
CA GLY A 30 5.67 -2.45 -7.02
C GLY A 30 4.81 -3.55 -6.35
N PRO A 31 4.94 -4.80 -6.82
CA PRO A 31 4.34 -5.94 -6.13
C PRO A 31 5.07 -6.18 -4.80
N ALA A 32 4.33 -6.62 -3.79
CA ALA A 32 4.95 -7.07 -2.55
C ALA A 32 5.74 -8.37 -2.79
N GLU A 33 6.92 -8.47 -2.18
CA GLU A 33 7.76 -9.67 -2.26
C GLU A 33 7.40 -10.68 -1.15
N PRO A 34 7.46 -11.99 -1.43
CA PRO A 34 7.32 -13.04 -0.43
C PRO A 34 8.28 -12.86 0.75
N GLY A 35 7.77 -12.98 1.97
CA GLY A 35 8.55 -12.90 3.20
C GLY A 35 8.93 -11.47 3.61
N GLN A 36 8.62 -10.46 2.78
CA GLN A 36 8.78 -9.06 3.13
C GLN A 36 7.48 -8.46 3.68
N VAL A 37 7.59 -7.32 4.34
CA VAL A 37 6.43 -6.59 4.85
C VAL A 37 5.63 -6.02 3.69
N ALA A 38 4.34 -6.32 3.66
CA ALA A 38 3.39 -5.84 2.67
C ALA A 38 2.24 -5.08 3.33
N LEU A 39 1.72 -4.05 2.68
CA LEU A 39 0.45 -3.42 3.04
C LEU A 39 -0.68 -4.08 2.25
N VAL A 40 -1.56 -4.78 2.95
CA VAL A 40 -2.78 -5.35 2.39
C VAL A 40 -3.93 -4.37 2.59
N ILE A 41 -4.63 -4.01 1.52
CA ILE A 41 -5.80 -3.12 1.54
C ILE A 41 -7.03 -3.90 1.09
N ALA A 42 -8.04 -4.00 1.95
CA ALA A 42 -9.27 -4.73 1.67
C ALA A 42 -10.47 -4.11 2.43
N PRO A 43 -11.14 -3.10 1.86
CA PRO A 43 -12.24 -2.42 2.52
C PRO A 43 -13.47 -3.30 2.78
N SER A 44 -13.76 -4.26 1.90
CA SER A 44 -14.95 -5.12 2.00
C SER A 44 -14.67 -6.48 2.66
N ALA A 45 -13.59 -7.17 2.27
CA ALA A 45 -13.25 -8.49 2.77
C ALA A 45 -12.54 -8.46 4.14
N GLY A 46 -11.96 -7.32 4.51
CA GLY A 46 -11.20 -7.13 5.75
C GLY A 46 -9.76 -7.62 5.62
N ALA A 47 -8.80 -6.69 5.67
CA ALA A 47 -7.40 -7.00 5.40
C ALA A 47 -6.80 -8.00 6.41
N ALA A 48 -7.12 -7.87 7.69
CA ALA A 48 -6.64 -8.81 8.72
C ALA A 48 -7.19 -10.24 8.55
N ALA A 49 -8.44 -10.38 8.10
CA ALA A 49 -9.03 -11.70 7.85
C ALA A 49 -8.35 -12.42 6.67
N ILE A 50 -8.02 -11.68 5.62
CA ILE A 50 -7.24 -12.18 4.48
C ILE A 50 -5.86 -12.64 4.94
N VAL A 51 -5.13 -11.80 5.70
CA VAL A 51 -3.80 -12.14 6.23
C VAL A 51 -3.86 -13.41 7.08
N ALA A 52 -4.83 -13.51 7.99
CA ALA A 52 -5.01 -14.69 8.83
C ALA A 52 -5.32 -15.97 8.02
N THR A 53 -6.12 -15.85 6.96
CA THR A 53 -6.48 -16.97 6.07
C THR A 53 -5.27 -17.49 5.30
N LEU A 54 -4.35 -16.60 4.92
CA LEU A 54 -3.09 -16.96 4.27
C LEU A 54 -2.00 -17.41 5.24
N GLY A 55 -2.30 -17.46 6.55
CA GLY A 55 -1.30 -17.75 7.58
C GLY A 55 -0.19 -16.70 7.69
N GLY A 56 -0.46 -15.47 7.23
CA GLY A 56 0.47 -14.37 7.31
C GLY A 56 0.62 -13.83 8.74
N GLN A 57 1.68 -13.05 8.96
CA GLN A 57 1.96 -12.44 10.25
C GLN A 57 1.73 -10.92 10.17
N GLU A 58 0.79 -10.41 10.96
CA GLU A 58 0.58 -8.97 11.07
C GLU A 58 1.78 -8.26 11.73
N VAL A 59 2.08 -7.05 11.26
CA VAL A 59 3.17 -6.20 11.72
C VAL A 59 2.62 -4.91 12.33
N GLY A 60 2.97 -4.67 13.59
CA GLY A 60 2.64 -3.44 14.30
C GLY A 60 1.42 -3.54 15.24
N PRO A 61 1.30 -2.60 16.19
CA PRO A 61 0.25 -2.66 17.22
C PRO A 61 -1.10 -2.07 16.77
N MET A 62 -1.12 -1.29 15.69
CA MET A 62 -2.32 -0.60 15.20
C MET A 62 -2.74 -1.10 13.84
N ARG A 63 -4.06 -1.25 13.65
CA ARG A 63 -4.70 -1.60 12.38
C ARG A 63 -5.45 -0.40 11.82
N ALA A 64 -5.34 -0.17 10.52
CA ALA A 64 -6.22 0.77 9.84
C ALA A 64 -7.55 0.08 9.51
N PRO A 65 -8.67 0.82 9.38
CA PRO A 65 -9.97 0.23 9.08
C PRO A 65 -10.00 -0.62 7.82
N PHE A 66 -9.19 -0.25 6.81
CA PHE A 66 -9.17 -0.91 5.51
C PHE A 66 -7.85 -1.60 5.19
N GLY A 67 -6.85 -1.51 6.06
CA GLY A 67 -5.51 -1.98 5.74
C GLY A 67 -4.71 -2.44 6.94
N VAL A 68 -3.83 -3.41 6.68
CA VAL A 68 -2.92 -3.98 7.67
C VAL A 68 -1.56 -4.20 7.03
N LEU A 69 -0.50 -3.98 7.81
CA LEU A 69 0.85 -4.38 7.44
C LEU A 69 1.04 -5.84 7.86
N ALA A 70 1.56 -6.68 6.98
CA ALA A 70 1.78 -8.09 7.26
C ALA A 70 2.90 -8.68 6.41
N VAL A 71 3.54 -9.72 6.94
CA VAL A 71 4.44 -10.60 6.18
C VAL A 71 3.62 -11.75 5.62
N LEU A 72 3.73 -11.98 4.31
CA LEU A 72 3.02 -13.02 3.57
C LEU A 72 4.02 -13.86 2.79
N SER A 73 3.84 -15.18 2.78
CA SER A 73 4.63 -16.10 1.94
C SER A 73 4.19 -16.08 0.48
N ALA A 74 2.92 -15.77 0.22
CA ALA A 74 2.33 -15.63 -1.12
C ALA A 74 1.44 -14.37 -1.18
N PRO A 75 2.04 -13.17 -1.23
CA PRO A 75 1.29 -11.89 -1.20
C PRO A 75 0.29 -11.75 -2.36
N GLU A 76 0.57 -12.35 -3.52
CA GLU A 76 -0.33 -12.36 -4.68
C GLU A 76 -1.67 -13.05 -4.39
N ALA A 77 -1.69 -14.08 -3.55
CA ALA A 77 -2.90 -14.83 -3.20
C ALA A 77 -3.91 -14.00 -2.40
N ALA A 78 -3.48 -12.89 -1.78
CA ALA A 78 -4.38 -11.98 -1.08
C ALA A 78 -5.37 -11.29 -2.04
N ARG A 79 -4.98 -11.09 -3.31
CA ARG A 79 -5.87 -10.54 -4.36
C ARG A 79 -7.04 -11.48 -4.63
N ASP A 80 -6.78 -12.78 -4.67
CA ASP A 80 -7.78 -13.82 -4.92
C ASP A 80 -8.81 -13.92 -3.77
N LEU A 81 -8.41 -13.51 -2.57
CA LEU A 81 -9.27 -13.41 -1.39
C LEU A 81 -9.99 -12.06 -1.24
N GLY A 82 -9.88 -11.18 -2.24
CA GLY A 82 -10.61 -9.90 -2.29
C GLY A 82 -9.84 -8.69 -1.79
N ALA A 83 -8.51 -8.76 -1.66
CA ALA A 83 -7.69 -7.57 -1.45
C ALA A 83 -7.73 -6.67 -2.68
N TRP A 84 -8.02 -5.39 -2.47
CA TRP A 84 -7.96 -4.36 -3.50
C TRP A 84 -6.55 -3.99 -3.88
N ALA A 85 -5.61 -4.08 -2.94
CA ALA A 85 -4.20 -3.85 -3.18
C ALA A 85 -3.34 -4.61 -2.20
N VAL A 86 -2.15 -4.99 -2.66
CA VAL A 86 -1.05 -5.52 -1.86
C VAL A 86 0.18 -4.77 -2.33
N LEU A 87 0.72 -3.91 -1.46
CA LEU A 87 1.79 -2.97 -1.80
C LEU A 87 3.04 -3.31 -0.99
N ASP A 88 4.21 -3.10 -1.58
CA ASP A 88 5.48 -3.30 -0.88
C ASP A 88 5.65 -2.28 0.26
N GLY A 89 5.88 -2.80 1.47
CA GLY A 89 6.13 -2.03 2.69
C GLY A 89 7.42 -1.21 2.63
N SER A 90 8.41 -1.62 1.85
CA SER A 90 9.65 -0.86 1.62
C SER A 90 9.37 0.50 0.99
N VAL A 91 8.44 0.55 0.03
CA VAL A 91 8.08 1.79 -0.66
C VAL A 91 7.31 2.72 0.27
N LEU A 92 6.44 2.15 1.10
CA LEU A 92 5.72 2.89 2.14
C LEU A 92 6.66 3.47 3.19
N ALA A 93 7.68 2.70 3.61
CA ALA A 93 8.68 3.17 4.57
C ALA A 93 9.45 4.40 4.05
N ARG A 94 9.76 4.44 2.74
CA ARG A 94 10.41 5.60 2.11
C ARG A 94 9.55 6.85 2.15
N LEU A 95 8.21 6.75 2.13
CA LEU A 95 7.31 7.90 2.34
C LEU A 95 7.43 8.47 3.76
N CYS A 96 7.84 7.65 4.73
CA CYS A 96 8.15 8.08 6.09
C CYS A 96 9.59 8.56 6.27
N GLY A 97 10.40 8.61 5.20
CA GLY A 97 11.82 8.94 5.25
C GLY A 97 12.70 7.82 5.80
N ILE A 98 12.22 6.57 5.79
CA ILE A 98 12.97 5.39 6.23
C ILE A 98 13.43 4.60 5.00
N ASP A 99 14.73 4.41 4.86
CA ASP A 99 15.31 3.52 3.84
C ASP A 99 15.59 2.14 4.44
N VAL A 100 14.82 1.13 4.03
CA VAL A 100 14.93 -0.24 4.55
C VAL A 100 16.17 -0.99 4.05
N ASN A 101 16.75 -0.56 2.93
CA ASN A 101 17.99 -1.13 2.40
C ASN A 101 19.18 -0.90 3.34
N GLU A 102 19.16 0.18 4.11
CA GLU A 102 20.22 0.49 5.09
C GLU A 102 20.10 -0.38 6.34
N TYR A 103 18.90 -0.91 6.65
CA TYR A 103 18.67 -1.76 7.83
C TYR A 103 19.00 -3.24 7.57
N GLN A 104 18.78 -3.75 6.34
CA GLN A 104 19.13 -5.13 6.00
C GLN A 104 20.64 -5.39 5.91
N ALA A 105 21.44 -4.38 5.55
CA ALA A 105 22.89 -4.50 5.41
C ALA A 105 23.64 -4.83 6.72
N GLY A 106 23.00 -4.72 7.88
CA GLY A 106 23.56 -5.10 9.20
C GLY A 106 23.02 -6.43 9.73
N THR A 107 22.35 -7.23 8.91
CA THR A 107 21.79 -8.55 9.29
C THR A 107 22.39 -9.72 8.52
N GLU A 108 23.29 -9.47 7.56
CA GLU A 108 24.01 -10.51 6.80
C GLU A 108 25.30 -10.98 7.52
N ASP A 109 25.65 -10.32 8.62
CA ASP A 109 26.86 -10.51 9.44
C ASP A 109 26.60 -11.23 10.78
N ALA A 110 25.45 -11.91 10.92
CA ALA A 110 25.09 -12.71 12.11
C ALA A 110 24.94 -14.21 11.82
#